data_AF-A0A2T4DB08-F1
#
_entry.id   AF-A0A2T4DB08-F1
#
_cell.length_a   1.000
_cell.length_b   1.000
_cell.length_c   1.000
_cell.angle_alpha   90.00
_cell.angle_beta   90.00
_cell.angle_gamma   90.00
#
_symmetry.space_group_name_H-M   'P 1'
#
loop_
_entity.id
_entity.type
_entity.pdbx_description
1 polymer ?
#
loop_
_entity_poly.entity_id
_entity_poly.type
_entity_poly.pdbx_seq_one_letter_code
_entity_poly.pdbx_strand_id
1 'polypeptide(L)'
;MSIATSLVATLAGCGFQLRGAPPVSAALQPLAVDCSSAVPETLCQSVREQLELGEIELVPVARADYILRLDNFEQDRRSSAITAQAAAA
;
A
#
# COMPACT_ATOMS: atom_id res chain seq x y z
N MET A 1 31.75 -32.39 -21.51
CA MET A 1 31.61 -31.77 -20.18
C MET A 1 30.89 -30.43 -20.34
N SER A 2 29.60 -30.44 -20.71
CA SER A 2 28.94 -29.20 -21.21
C SER A 2 27.43 -29.12 -20.99
N ILE A 3 26.79 -30.10 -20.34
CA ILE A 3 25.34 -30.07 -20.09
C ILE A 3 25.03 -29.45 -18.72
N ALA A 4 25.87 -29.71 -17.72
CA ALA A 4 25.68 -29.21 -16.36
C ALA A 4 25.79 -27.68 -16.24
N THR A 5 26.64 -27.05 -17.05
CA THR A 5 26.84 -25.58 -17.03
C THR A 5 25.69 -24.80 -17.65
N SER A 6 25.01 -25.36 -18.66
CA SER A 6 23.89 -24.70 -19.33
C SER A 6 22.64 -24.60 -18.43
N LEU A 7 22.45 -25.56 -17.52
CA LEU A 7 21.30 -25.59 -16.61
C LEU A 7 21.41 -24.56 -15.47
N VAL A 8 22.63 -24.22 -15.04
CA VAL A 8 22.87 -23.19 -14.01
C VAL A 8 22.69 -21.78 -14.59
N ALA A 9 23.03 -21.59 -15.87
CA ALA A 9 22.88 -20.30 -16.55
C ALA A 9 21.40 -19.92 -16.76
N THR A 10 20.49 -20.89 -16.94
CA THR A 10 19.05 -20.62 -17.08
C THR A 10 18.39 -20.27 -15.75
N LEU A 11 18.89 -20.79 -14.62
CA LEU A 11 18.41 -20.45 -13.27
C LEU A 11 18.84 -19.03 -12.83
N ALA A 12 19.99 -18.54 -13.29
CA ALA A 12 20.47 -17.17 -13.02
C ALA A 12 19.93 -16.11 -13.98
N GLY A 13 19.25 -16.51 -15.06
CA GLY A 13 18.91 -15.64 -16.20
C GLY A 13 17.77 -14.65 -15.97
N CYS A 14 17.03 -14.73 -14.86
CA CYS A 14 15.89 -13.84 -14.66
C CYS A 14 16.14 -12.71 -13.65
N GLY A 15 17.29 -12.69 -12.95
CA GLY A 15 17.66 -11.59 -12.05
C GLY A 15 16.63 -11.24 -10.96
N PHE A 16 15.62 -12.10 -10.72
CA PHE A 16 14.60 -11.87 -9.71
C PHE A 16 15.26 -11.97 -8.33
N GLN A 17 15.37 -10.82 -7.68
CA GLN A 17 15.73 -10.72 -6.27
C GLN A 17 14.43 -10.63 -5.47
N LEU A 18 14.41 -11.30 -4.32
CA LEU A 18 13.37 -11.04 -3.33
C LEU A 18 13.44 -9.56 -2.93
N ARG A 19 12.30 -8.88 -2.79
CA ARG A 19 12.30 -7.50 -2.28
C ARG A 19 12.88 -7.52 -0.86
N GLY A 20 14.06 -6.92 -0.70
CA GLY A 20 14.78 -6.88 0.57
C GLY A 20 14.59 -5.60 1.38
N ALA A 21 13.92 -4.58 0.82
CA ALA A 21 13.64 -3.34 1.54
C ALA A 21 12.20 -3.35 2.06
N PRO A 22 11.97 -2.93 3.32
CA PRO A 22 10.62 -2.77 3.86
C PRO A 22 9.85 -1.72 3.03
N PRO A 23 8.52 -1.88 2.89
CA PRO A 23 7.68 -1.00 2.06
C PRO A 23 7.68 0.45 2.55
N VAL A 24 7.98 0.69 3.83
CA VAL A 24 8.15 2.01 4.44
C VAL A 24 9.51 2.05 5.13
N SER A 25 10.22 3.17 4.99
CA SER A 25 11.53 3.36 5.63
C SER A 25 11.42 3.29 7.15
N ALA A 26 12.34 2.55 7.79
CA ALA A 26 12.44 2.52 9.26
C ALA A 26 12.69 3.92 9.86
N ALA A 27 13.22 4.87 9.08
CA ALA A 27 13.43 6.24 9.51
C ALA A 27 12.14 7.05 9.72
N LEU A 28 10.98 6.52 9.32
CA LEU A 28 9.68 7.17 9.46
C LEU A 28 8.88 6.67 10.67
N GLN A 29 9.47 5.81 11.50
CA GLN A 29 8.84 5.22 12.67
C GLN A 29 9.37 5.84 13.96
N PRO A 30 8.53 6.03 14.99
CA PRO A 30 7.10 5.70 15.05
C PRO A 30 6.22 6.73 14.33
N LEU A 31 5.17 6.24 13.67
CA LEU A 31 4.30 7.02 12.79
C LEU A 31 2.93 7.26 13.44
N ALA A 32 2.33 8.43 13.22
CA ALA A 32 0.91 8.67 13.49
C ALA A 32 0.10 8.72 12.20
N VAL A 33 -1.11 8.19 12.23
CA VAL A 33 -2.12 8.36 11.16
C VAL A 33 -3.21 9.29 11.66
N ASP A 34 -3.25 10.49 11.10
CA ASP A 34 -4.23 11.54 11.39
C ASP A 34 -5.22 11.67 10.23
N CYS A 35 -6.51 11.50 10.51
CA CYS A 35 -7.55 11.54 9.49
C CYS A 35 -8.49 12.70 9.78
N SER A 36 -8.65 13.61 8.81
CA SER A 36 -9.65 14.67 8.93
C SER A 36 -11.07 14.09 8.94
N SER A 37 -12.04 14.85 9.45
CA SER A 37 -13.45 14.44 9.51
C SER A 37 -14.10 14.19 8.15
N ALA A 38 -13.49 14.66 7.05
CA ALA A 38 -13.96 14.43 5.69
C ALA A 38 -13.58 13.03 5.17
N VAL A 39 -12.62 12.35 5.79
CA VAL A 39 -12.14 11.02 5.37
C VAL A 39 -13.05 9.94 5.95
N PRO A 40 -13.56 9.00 5.13
CA PRO A 40 -14.33 7.87 5.63
C PRO A 40 -13.54 7.04 6.63
N GLU A 41 -14.17 6.68 7.75
CA GLU A 41 -13.53 5.88 8.80
C GLU A 41 -13.00 4.56 8.25
N THR A 42 -13.73 3.91 7.34
CA THR A 42 -13.29 2.67 6.71
C THR A 42 -11.96 2.82 5.97
N LEU A 43 -11.76 3.91 5.22
CA LEU A 43 -10.49 4.20 4.56
C LEU A 43 -9.38 4.46 5.58
N CYS A 44 -9.68 5.26 6.62
CA CYS A 44 -8.71 5.57 7.67
C CYS A 44 -8.24 4.30 8.39
N GLN A 45 -9.16 3.39 8.72
CA GLN A 45 -8.83 2.11 9.35
C GLN A 45 -8.06 1.18 8.41
N SER A 46 -8.48 1.05 7.14
CA SER A 46 -7.73 0.25 6.17
C SER A 46 -6.29 0.72 6.00
N VAL A 47 -6.03 2.03 6.03
CA VAL A 47 -4.66 2.55 5.96
C VAL A 47 -3.86 2.19 7.22
N ARG A 48 -4.45 2.28 8.41
CA ARG A 48 -3.80 1.85 9.67
C ARG A 48 -3.47 0.37 9.65
N GLU A 49 -4.44 -0.47 9.30
CA GLU A 49 -4.27 -1.93 9.20
C GLU A 49 -3.15 -2.30 8.23
N GLN A 50 -3.11 -1.68 7.05
CA GLN A 50 -2.06 -1.94 6.06
C GLN A 50 -0.67 -1.53 6.55
N LEU A 51 -0.55 -0.47 7.36
CA LEU A 51 0.71 -0.05 7.95
C LEU A 51 1.14 -1.01 9.08
N GLU A 52 0.21 -1.42 9.94
CA GLU A 52 0.49 -2.40 11.01
C GLU A 52 0.90 -3.76 10.43
N LEU A 53 0.25 -4.23 9.36
CA LEU A 53 0.65 -5.43 8.61
C LEU A 53 2.06 -5.30 8.00
N GLY A 54 2.48 -4.08 7.69
CA GLY A 54 3.84 -3.74 7.27
C GLY A 54 4.83 -3.60 8.43
N GLU A 55 4.44 -4.01 9.64
CA GLU A 55 5.23 -3.91 10.88
C GLU A 55 5.65 -2.47 11.23
N ILE A 56 4.80 -1.50 10.87
CA ILE A 56 5.02 -0.09 11.20
C ILE A 56 4.45 0.22 12.58
N GLU A 57 5.28 0.75 13.48
CA GLU A 57 4.84 1.18 14.80
C GLU A 57 3.94 2.42 14.69
N LEU A 58 2.64 2.25 14.99
CA LEU A 58 1.67 3.34 15.05
C LEU A 58 1.50 3.85 16.48
N VAL A 59 1.65 5.17 16.66
CA VAL A 59 1.48 5.85 17.94
C VAL A 59 0.57 7.07 17.81
N PRO A 60 0.00 7.58 18.93
CA PRO A 60 -0.74 8.83 18.91
C PRO A 60 0.15 9.99 18.45
N VAL A 61 -0.46 11.00 17.80
CA VAL A 61 0.23 12.19 17.25
C VAL A 61 1.22 12.83 18.24
N ALA A 62 0.88 12.89 19.53
CA ALA A 62 1.73 13.48 20.55
C ALA A 62 3.08 12.76 20.78
N ARG A 63 3.24 11.52 20.27
CA ARG A 63 4.42 10.67 20.46
C ARG A 63 5.07 10.25 19.14
N ALA A 64 4.56 10.70 18.01
CA ALA A 64 5.05 10.28 16.69
C ALA A 64 6.18 11.19 16.21
N ASP A 65 7.16 10.59 15.54
CA ASP A 65 8.22 11.33 14.86
C ASP A 65 7.72 11.91 13.53
N TYR A 66 6.75 11.24 12.90
CA TYR A 66 6.11 11.67 11.66
C TYR A 66 4.60 11.46 11.70
N ILE A 67 3.88 12.28 10.92
CA ILE A 67 2.42 12.21 10.80
C ILE A 67 2.05 12.01 9.34
N LEU A 68 1.37 10.91 9.04
CA LEU A 68 0.64 10.72 7.79
C LEU A 68 -0.77 11.30 7.97
N ARG A 69 -1.02 12.44 7.32
CA ARG A 69 -2.33 13.10 7.37
C ARG A 69 -3.15 12.77 6.13
N LEU A 70 -4.37 12.25 6.34
CA LEU A 70 -5.36 12.02 5.30
C LEU A 70 -6.40 13.14 5.34
N ASP A 71 -6.54 13.86 4.24
CA ASP A 71 -7.50 14.94 4.08
C ASP A 71 -8.14 14.93 2.69
N ASN A 72 -9.06 15.88 2.45
CA ASN A 72 -9.66 16.16 1.14
C ASN A 72 -10.15 14.91 0.38
N PHE A 73 -10.82 13.99 1.08
CA PHE A 73 -11.36 12.79 0.45
C PHE A 73 -12.46 13.16 -0.55
N GLU A 74 -12.27 12.77 -1.80
CA GLU A 74 -13.26 12.89 -2.86
C GLU A 74 -13.59 11.50 -3.43
N GLN A 75 -14.88 11.25 -3.65
CA GLN A 75 -15.35 10.05 -4.35
C GLN A 75 -16.29 10.48 -5.48
N ASP A 76 -15.83 10.28 -6.71
CA ASP A 76 -16.67 10.45 -7.90
C ASP A 76 -17.30 9.10 -8.27
N ARG A 77 -18.63 9.04 -8.31
CA ARG A 77 -19.38 7.87 -8.80
C ARG A 77 -20.07 8.25 -10.10
N ARG A 78 -19.58 7.67 -11.20
CA ARG A 78 -20.17 7.82 -12.53
C ARG A 78 -20.66 6.48 -13.04
N SER A 79 -21.78 6.50 -13.76
CA SER A 79 -22.23 5.33 -14.51
C SER A 79 -21.18 5.01 -15.58
N SER A 80 -20.70 3.78 -15.58
CA SER A 80 -19.68 3.34 -16.53
C SER A 80 -20.30 2.92 -17.86
N ALA A 81 -21.53 2.42 -17.81
CA ALA A 81 -22.35 2.09 -18.96
C ALA A 81 -23.83 2.27 -18.65
N ILE A 82 -24.63 2.44 -19.70
CA ILE A 82 -26.08 2.44 -19.62
C ILE A 82 -26.59 1.13 -20.22
N THR A 83 -27.40 0.39 -19.47
CA THR A 83 -28.00 -0.88 -19.92
C THR A 83 -29.02 -0.64 -21.03
N ALA A 84 -29.42 -1.70 -21.73
CA ALA A 84 -30.47 -1.64 -22.75
C ALA A 84 -31.83 -1.14 -22.20
N GLN A 85 -32.03 -1.24 -20.89
CA GLN A 85 -33.20 -0.73 -20.17
C GLN A 85 -32.99 0.70 -19.63
N ALA A 86 -31.96 1.41 -20.10
CA ALA A 86 -31.59 2.75 -19.66
C ALA A 86 -31.25 2.88 -18.16
N ALA A 87 -30.80 1.80 -17.52
CA ALA A 87 -30.32 1.82 -16.14
C ALA A 87 -28.79 1.99 -16.10
N ALA A 88 -28.27 2.54 -15.02
CA ALA A 88 -26.82 2.59 -14.81
C ALA A 88 -26.26 1.18 -14.54
N ALA A 89 -25.13 0.86 -15.17
CA ALA A 89 -24.30 -0.31 -14.92
C ALA A 89 -22.90 0.06 -14.43
#